data_AF-K2FBT4-F1
#
_entry.id   AF-K2FBT4-F1
#
_cell.length_a   1.000
_cell.length_b   1.000
_cell.length_c   1.000
_cell.angle_alpha   90.00
_cell.angle_beta   90.00
_cell.angle_gamma   90.00
#
_symmetry.space_group_name_H-M   'P 1'
#
loop_
_entity.id
_entity.type
_entity.pdbx_description
1 polymer ?
#
loop_
_entity_poly.entity_id
_entity_poly.type
_entity_poly.pdbx_seq_one_letter_code
_entity_poly.pdbx_strand_id
1 'polypeptide(L)'
;MSFWIQPPHKNCLLKEMISIQGAQIVIAFSPDPKMPVKRFPLGILPFPSEAKHALFFDPRLILDWEHTSSKVFFLVFGLTHSVYIENKQDPNTHYLKAFHYSFGDLLKSQTHPLIS
;
A
#
# COMPACT_ATOMS: atom_id res chain seq x y z
N MET A 1 -11.24 0.23 -2.14
CA MET A 1 -10.57 -0.90 -2.82
C MET A 1 -9.44 -1.39 -1.91
N SER A 2 -9.60 -2.52 -1.23
CA SER A 2 -8.58 -3.07 -0.32
C SER A 2 -7.83 -4.23 -0.98
N PHE A 3 -6.50 -4.23 -0.92
CA PHE A 3 -5.69 -5.30 -1.50
C PHE A 3 -4.63 -5.80 -0.51
N TRP A 4 -4.30 -7.08 -0.67
CA TRP A 4 -3.22 -7.73 0.06
C TRP A 4 -1.92 -7.52 -0.70
N ILE A 5 -0.88 -7.05 -0.02
CA ILE A 5 0.45 -6.91 -0.60
C ILE A 5 1.33 -8.01 0.00
N GLN A 6 2.01 -8.78 -0.85
CA GLN A 6 3.08 -9.65 -0.40
C GLN A 6 4.22 -8.80 0.15
N PRO A 7 4.70 -9.04 1.38
CA PRO A 7 5.80 -8.28 1.95
C PRO A 7 7.04 -8.39 1.05
N PRO A 8 7.71 -7.28 0.71
CA PRO A 8 8.95 -7.31 -0.05
C PRO A 8 10.03 -8.02 0.78
N HIS A 9 10.93 -8.72 0.10
CA HIS A 9 12.08 -9.39 0.73
C HIS A 9 13.14 -8.42 1.28
N LYS A 10 12.92 -7.10 1.18
CA LYS A 10 13.79 -6.03 1.67
C LYS A 10 12.97 -4.83 2.12
N ASN A 11 13.48 -4.10 3.11
CA ASN A 11 12.92 -2.81 3.51
C ASN A 11 13.04 -1.81 2.34
N CYS A 12 11.90 -1.30 1.88
CA CYS A 12 11.79 -0.33 0.79
C CYS A 12 10.81 0.77 1.16
N LEU A 13 10.80 1.86 0.39
CA LEU A 13 9.80 2.92 0.57
C LEU A 13 8.44 2.39 0.15
N LEU A 14 7.40 2.73 0.91
CA LEU A 14 6.04 2.25 0.60
C LEU A 14 5.58 2.65 -0.81
N LYS A 15 5.96 3.84 -1.30
CA LYS A 15 5.68 4.29 -2.68
C LYS A 15 6.33 3.41 -3.76
N GLU A 16 7.41 2.69 -3.44
CA GLU A 16 8.09 1.77 -4.36
C GLU A 16 7.29 0.46 -4.53
N MET A 17 6.26 0.23 -3.72
CA MET A 17 5.39 -0.94 -3.80
C MET A 17 4.03 -0.65 -4.42
N ILE A 18 3.85 0.53 -5.04
CA ILE A 18 2.56 1.00 -5.53
C ILE A 18 2.72 1.45 -6.98
N SER A 19 1.88 0.94 -7.88
CA SER A 19 1.81 1.34 -9.29
C SER A 19 1.04 2.64 -9.53
N ILE A 20 1.04 3.57 -8.58
CA ILE A 20 0.27 4.82 -8.63
C ILE A 20 1.18 5.99 -8.33
N GLN A 21 1.50 6.77 -9.37
CA GLN A 21 2.17 8.06 -9.22
C GLN A 21 1.16 9.09 -8.72
N GLY A 22 1.51 9.82 -7.65
CA GLY A 22 0.60 10.76 -6.99
C GLY A 22 -0.03 10.22 -5.71
N ALA A 23 0.33 9.02 -5.25
CA ALA A 23 -0.03 8.53 -3.91
C ALA A 23 0.42 9.53 -2.82
N GLN A 24 -0.48 9.84 -1.88
CA GLN A 24 -0.26 10.81 -0.78
C GLN A 24 -0.40 10.18 0.59
N ILE A 25 -1.36 9.26 0.76
CA ILE A 25 -1.61 8.59 2.03
C ILE A 25 -1.82 7.12 1.75
N VAL A 26 -1.23 6.29 2.59
CA VAL A 26 -1.53 4.86 2.60
C VAL A 26 -2.09 4.47 3.96
N ILE A 27 -3.25 3.83 3.96
CA ILE A 27 -3.85 3.28 5.17
C ILE A 27 -3.56 1.80 5.20
N ALA A 28 -3.05 1.33 6.33
CA ALA A 28 -2.78 -0.08 6.57
C ALA A 28 -3.64 -0.61 7.72
N PHE A 29 -4.21 -1.79 7.52
CA PHE A 29 -4.97 -2.49 8.56
C PHE A 29 -4.77 -4.00 8.47
N SER A 30 -4.91 -4.67 9.61
CA SER A 30 -4.86 -6.12 9.69
C SER A 30 -6.06 -6.64 10.47
N PRO A 31 -6.82 -7.62 9.94
CA PRO A 31 -7.94 -8.21 10.66
C PRO A 31 -7.49 -9.11 11.82
N ASP A 32 -6.25 -9.61 11.78
CA ASP A 32 -5.66 -10.51 12.78
C ASP A 32 -4.17 -10.15 12.94
N PRO A 33 -3.85 -9.04 13.64
CA PRO A 33 -2.47 -8.60 13.80
C PRO A 33 -1.70 -9.52 14.75
N LYS A 34 -0.61 -10.08 14.24
CA LYS A 34 0.32 -10.93 14.99
C LYS A 34 1.62 -10.15 15.19
N MET A 35 1.83 -9.69 16.42
CA MET A 35 3.05 -8.97 16.76
C MET A 35 4.26 -9.90 16.66
N PRO A 36 5.35 -9.48 15.99
CA PRO A 36 6.51 -10.35 15.86
C PRO A 36 7.32 -10.39 17.15
N VAL A 37 7.98 -11.53 17.37
CA VAL A 37 8.86 -11.76 18.54
C VAL A 37 10.11 -10.88 18.48
N LYS A 38 10.56 -10.53 17.27
CA LYS A 38 11.68 -9.61 17.01
C LYS A 38 11.19 -8.47 16.13
N ARG A 39 11.72 -7.27 16.36
CA ARG A 39 11.42 -6.08 15.55
C ARG A 39 12.70 -5.48 15.02
N PHE A 40 12.63 -4.91 13.83
CA PHE A 40 13.71 -4.10 13.31
C PHE A 40 13.79 -2.78 14.12
N PRO A 41 14.97 -2.33 14.57
CA PRO A 41 15.10 -1.16 15.45
C PRO A 41 14.62 0.16 14.82
N LEU A 42 14.62 0.25 13.49
CA LEU A 42 14.39 1.49 12.74
C LEU A 42 13.15 1.45 11.84
N GLY A 43 12.39 0.36 11.86
CA GLY A 43 11.25 0.15 10.96
C GLY A 43 9.92 0.20 11.70
N ILE A 44 8.92 0.82 11.09
CA ILE A 44 7.55 0.81 11.61
C ILE A 44 6.86 -0.45 11.10
N LEU A 45 6.22 -1.20 11.99
CA LEU A 45 5.41 -2.36 11.57
C LEU A 45 4.28 -1.90 10.65
N PRO A 46 4.04 -2.57 9.52
CA PRO A 46 3.07 -2.16 8.52
C PRO A 46 1.61 -2.41 8.94
N PHE A 47 1.33 -2.65 10.22
CA PHE A 47 0.00 -2.97 10.73
C PHE A 47 -0.16 -2.52 12.18
N PRO A 48 -1.39 -2.22 12.63
CA PRO A 48 -1.66 -1.83 14.01
C PRO A 48 -1.53 -3.02 14.98
N SER A 49 -1.35 -2.73 16.27
CA SER A 49 -1.26 -3.75 17.32
C SER A 49 -2.56 -4.50 17.59
N GLU A 50 -3.71 -3.92 17.23
CA GLU A 50 -5.03 -4.47 17.52
C GLU A 50 -5.90 -4.49 16.26
N ALA A 51 -6.76 -5.51 16.17
CA ALA A 51 -7.76 -5.60 15.11
C ALA A 51 -8.72 -4.39 15.21
N LYS A 52 -9.24 -3.93 14.06
CA LYS A 52 -10.11 -2.74 13.90
C LYS A 52 -9.41 -1.39 14.01
N HIS A 53 -8.12 -1.35 14.33
CA HIS A 53 -7.34 -0.14 14.15
C HIS A 53 -6.79 -0.03 12.74
N ALA A 54 -6.32 1.16 12.37
CA ALA A 54 -5.66 1.43 11.12
C ALA A 54 -4.49 2.38 11.35
N LEU A 55 -3.41 2.19 10.58
CA LEU A 55 -2.27 3.09 10.56
C LEU A 55 -2.31 3.93 9.29
N PHE A 56 -1.94 5.19 9.42
CA PHE A 56 -1.85 6.14 8.31
C PHE A 56 -0.37 6.43 8.06
N PHE A 57 0.07 6.18 6.84
CA PHE A 57 1.47 6.33 6.45
C PHE A 57 1.62 7.37 5.35
N ASP A 58 2.67 8.18 5.47
CA ASP A 58 3.26 8.86 4.33
C ASP A 58 3.91 7.79 3.43
N PRO A 59 3.63 7.77 2.10
CA PRO A 59 4.21 6.83 1.16
C PRO A 59 5.75 6.82 1.12
N ARG A 60 6.42 7.83 1.69
CA ARG A 60 7.88 7.94 1.80
C ARG A 60 8.43 7.27 3.07
N LEU A 61 7.61 6.61 3.87
CA LEU A 61 8.08 5.84 5.02
C LEU A 61 8.64 4.48 4.59
N ILE A 62 9.65 4.04 5.33
CA ILE A 62 10.19 2.68 5.26
C ILE A 62 9.47 1.85 6.33
N LEU A 63 8.91 0.71 5.93
CA LEU A 63 8.19 -0.20 6.83
C LEU A 63 9.02 -1.47 7.09
N ASP A 64 8.85 -2.06 8.27
CA ASP A 64 9.47 -3.33 8.68
C ASP A 64 8.67 -4.52 8.13
N TRP A 65 9.00 -4.91 6.90
CA TRP A 65 8.31 -5.99 6.20
C TRP A 65 8.83 -7.37 6.56
N GLU A 66 10.12 -7.48 6.86
CA GLU A 66 10.82 -8.74 7.11
C GLU A 66 10.20 -9.51 8.28
N HIS A 67 9.72 -8.79 9.29
CA HIS A 67 9.13 -9.37 10.49
C HIS A 67 7.60 -9.44 10.45
N THR A 68 6.97 -9.18 9.30
CA THR A 68 5.51 -9.18 9.19
C THR A 68 4.98 -10.58 8.89
N SER A 69 4.38 -11.24 9.90
CA SER A 69 3.63 -12.50 9.72
C SER A 69 2.12 -12.29 9.53
N SER A 70 1.66 -11.05 9.67
CA SER A 70 0.24 -10.68 9.61
C SER A 70 -0.23 -10.51 8.18
N LYS A 71 -1.50 -10.85 7.92
CA LYS A 71 -2.15 -10.42 6.68
C LYS A 71 -2.41 -8.91 6.78
N VAL A 72 -1.80 -8.13 5.92
CA VAL A 72 -1.97 -6.66 5.89
C VAL A 72 -2.69 -6.25 4.62
N PHE A 73 -3.65 -5.35 4.77
CA PHE A 73 -4.37 -4.72 3.67
C PHE A 73 -4.00 -3.25 3.58
N PHE A 74 -3.88 -2.78 2.35
CA PHE A 74 -3.58 -1.38 2.06
C PHE A 74 -4.71 -0.72 1.29
N LEU A 75 -4.95 0.55 1.63
CA LEU A 75 -5.71 1.51 0.83
C LEU A 75 -4.77 2.64 0.47
N VAL A 76 -4.67 2.96 -0.82
CA VAL A 76 -3.83 4.05 -1.31
C VAL A 76 -4.73 5.21 -1.74
N PHE A 77 -4.45 6.39 -1.21
CA PHE A 77 -5.13 7.64 -1.55
C PHE A 77 -4.14 8.47 -2.35
N GLY A 78 -4.53 8.83 -3.57
CA GLY A 78 -3.74 9.65 -4.47
C GLY A 78 -4.37 11.01 -4.72
N LEU A 79 -3.60 11.89 -5.36
CA LEU A 79 -4.09 13.14 -5.90
C LEU A 79 -5.13 12.91 -7.00
N THR A 80 -5.94 13.93 -7.30
CA THR A 80 -6.96 13.91 -8.37
C THR A 80 -6.39 13.64 -9.77
N HIS A 81 -5.11 13.90 -9.97
CA HIS A 81 -4.38 13.67 -11.22
C HIS A 81 -3.37 12.52 -11.09
N SER A 82 -3.64 11.54 -10.21
CA SER A 82 -2.78 10.38 -10.06
C SER A 82 -2.75 9.56 -11.35
N VAL A 83 -1.57 9.02 -11.67
CA VAL A 83 -1.30 8.27 -12.89
C VAL A 83 -1.00 6.82 -12.53
N TYR A 84 -1.61 5.89 -13.25
CA TYR A 84 -1.26 4.48 -13.17
C TYR A 84 0.05 4.23 -13.91
N ILE A 85 1.08 3.75 -13.22
CA ILE A 85 2.43 3.55 -13.76
C ILE A 85 2.85 2.09 -13.73
N GLU A 86 3.76 1.70 -14.61
CA GLU A 86 4.40 0.39 -14.49
C GLU A 86 5.36 0.40 -13.30
N ASN A 87 5.14 -0.51 -12.36
CA ASN A 87 6.07 -0.77 -11.26
C ASN A 87 6.27 -2.27 -11.09
N LYS A 88 7.48 -2.77 -11.35
CA LYS A 88 7.79 -4.21 -11.28
C LYS A 88 7.84 -4.76 -9.85
N GLN A 89 7.88 -3.88 -8.85
CA GLN A 89 7.95 -4.23 -7.44
C GLN A 89 6.56 -4.29 -6.79
N ASP A 90 5.53 -3.70 -7.42
CA ASP A 90 4.15 -3.84 -6.98
C ASP A 90 3.60 -5.20 -7.45
N PRO A 91 3.27 -6.15 -6.55
CA PRO A 91 2.68 -7.43 -6.95
C PRO A 91 1.31 -7.26 -7.62
N ASN A 92 0.65 -6.11 -7.42
CA ASN A 92 -0.62 -5.73 -8.03
C ASN A 92 -0.44 -4.83 -9.25
N THR A 93 0.77 -4.75 -9.82
CA THR A 93 1.09 -3.79 -10.87
C THR A 93 0.18 -3.85 -12.09
N HIS A 94 -0.41 -5.00 -12.41
CA HIS A 94 -1.34 -5.17 -13.54
C HIS A 94 -2.82 -5.15 -13.15
N TYR A 95 -3.16 -4.96 -11.87
CA TYR A 95 -4.52 -5.07 -11.37
C TYR A 95 -5.49 -4.10 -12.06
N LEU A 96 -5.08 -2.85 -12.29
CA LEU A 96 -5.94 -1.85 -12.94
C LEU A 96 -6.23 -2.13 -14.41
N LYS A 97 -5.47 -3.01 -15.08
CA LYS A 97 -5.78 -3.43 -16.47
C LYS A 97 -7.14 -4.12 -16.56
N ALA A 98 -7.60 -4.78 -15.49
CA ALA A 98 -8.94 -5.37 -15.43
C ALA A 98 -10.08 -4.33 -15.48
N PHE A 99 -9.76 -3.07 -15.17
CA PHE A 99 -10.67 -1.92 -15.26
C PHE A 99 -10.40 -1.08 -16.52
N HIS A 100 -9.78 -1.66 -17.54
CA HIS A 100 -9.44 -1.02 -18.82
C HIS A 100 -8.51 0.18 -18.70
N TYR A 101 -7.60 0.15 -17.72
CA TYR A 101 -6.48 1.10 -17.66
C TYR A 101 -5.27 0.57 -18.43
N SER A 102 -4.56 1.49 -19.08
CA SER A 102 -3.19 1.31 -19.58
C SER A 102 -2.22 2.09 -18.69
N PHE A 103 -0.96 1.67 -18.66
CA PHE A 103 0.07 2.46 -17.99
C PHE A 103 0.17 3.84 -18.66
N GLY A 104 0.23 4.90 -17.84
CA GLY A 104 0.15 6.29 -18.26
C GLY A 104 -1.23 6.92 -18.10
N ASP A 105 -2.27 6.12 -17.87
CA ASP A 105 -3.63 6.65 -17.70
C ASP A 105 -3.82 7.36 -16.35
N LEU A 106 -4.57 8.45 -16.37
CA LEU A 106 -5.07 9.12 -15.17
C LEU A 106 -6.15 8.27 -14.49
N LEU A 107 -6.10 8.18 -13.16
CA LEU A 107 -7.15 7.54 -12.38
C LEU A 107 -8.47 8.32 -12.54
N LYS A 108 -9.50 7.60 -12.99
CA LYS A 108 -10.83 8.14 -13.30
C LYS A 108 -11.72 8.12 -12.06
N SER A 109 -12.44 9.22 -11.82
CA SER A 109 -13.34 9.38 -10.66
C SER A 109 -14.46 8.35 -10.59
N GLN A 110 -14.90 7.79 -11.72
CA GLN A 110 -15.93 6.75 -11.78
C GLN A 110 -15.50 5.45 -11.11
N THR A 111 -14.18 5.17 -11.06
CA THR A 111 -13.62 3.94 -10.49
C THR A 111 -12.83 4.20 -9.20
N HIS A 112 -12.35 5.43 -9.02
CA HIS A 112 -11.59 5.89 -7.85
C HIS A 112 -12.27 7.16 -7.32
N PRO A 113 -13.31 7.01 -6.48
CA PRO A 113 -14.12 8.15 -6.05
C PRO A 113 -13.31 9.16 -5.25
N LEU A 114 -13.66 10.43 -5.41
CA LEU A 114 -13.12 11.51 -4.62
C LEU A 114 -13.62 11.41 -3.18
N ILE A 115 -12.76 11.75 -2.23
CA ILE A 115 -13.06 11.76 -0.81
C ILE A 115 -12.94 13.21 -0.35
N SER A 116 -14.02 13.73 0.22
CA SER A 116 -14.19 15.12 0.68
C SER A 116 -14.23 15.22 2.18
#